data_AF-A0A3P5X8T7-F1
#
_entry.id   AF-A0A3P5X8T7-F1
#
_cell.length_a   1.000
_cell.length_b   1.000
_cell.length_c   1.000
_cell.angle_alpha   90.00
_cell.angle_beta   90.00
_cell.angle_gamma   90.00
#
_symmetry.space_group_name_H-M   'P 1'
#
loop_
_entity.id
_entity.type
_entity.pdbx_description
1 polymer ?
#
loop_
_entity_poly.entity_id
_entity_poly.type
_entity_poly.pdbx_seq_one_letter_code
_entity_poly.pdbx_strand_id
1 'polypeptide(L)'
;MGKKKNPGPRRKRMKREQRLLNAKTKWLPNTTAKNIAKSYSKWYGVDLQCAIRELETIGLYFSDEYKKQVVIAYENKIASKQKRKEEREA
;
A
#
# COMPACT_ATOMS: atom_id res chain seq x y z
N MET A 1 5.44 17.78 -33.60
CA MET A 1 5.75 16.90 -32.45
C MET A 1 4.45 16.31 -31.90
N GLY A 2 4.21 15.01 -32.04
CA GLY A 2 2.96 14.37 -31.63
C GLY A 2 2.78 14.37 -30.11
N LYS A 3 1.57 14.72 -29.63
CA LYS A 3 1.22 14.66 -28.20
C LYS A 3 1.36 13.21 -27.72
N LYS A 4 2.24 12.95 -26.75
CA LYS A 4 2.39 11.60 -26.15
C LYS A 4 1.06 11.20 -25.51
N LYS A 5 0.54 10.01 -25.84
CA LYS A 5 -0.66 9.44 -25.22
C LYS A 5 -0.43 9.27 -23.72
N ASN A 6 -1.43 9.64 -22.91
CA ASN A 6 -1.38 9.52 -21.46
C ASN A 6 -1.29 8.02 -21.08
N PRO A 7 -0.25 7.55 -20.37
CA PRO A 7 0.02 6.11 -20.16
C PRO A 7 -0.96 5.38 -19.22
N GLY A 8 -2.12 5.96 -18.94
CA GLY A 8 -3.10 5.40 -18.01
C GLY A 8 -2.59 5.38 -16.56
N PRO A 9 -3.33 4.74 -15.64
CA PRO A 9 -2.94 4.68 -14.24
C PRO A 9 -1.67 3.84 -14.05
N ARG A 10 -0.76 4.31 -13.20
CA ARG A 10 0.49 3.61 -12.85
C ARG A 10 0.29 2.19 -12.29
N ARG A 11 -0.90 1.90 -11.76
CA ARG A 11 -1.27 0.61 -11.16
C ARG A 11 -2.65 0.18 -11.64
N LYS A 12 -2.84 -1.13 -11.80
CA LYS A 12 -4.14 -1.70 -12.14
C LYS A 12 -5.11 -1.48 -10.98
N ARG A 13 -6.24 -0.82 -11.25
CA ARG A 13 -7.31 -0.65 -10.27
C ARG A 13 -8.05 -1.98 -10.12
N MET A 14 -7.89 -2.63 -8.99
CA MET A 14 -8.53 -3.91 -8.66
C MET A 14 -9.46 -3.74 -7.46
N LYS A 15 -10.60 -4.45 -7.47
CA LYS A 15 -11.44 -4.61 -6.26
C LYS A 15 -10.70 -5.45 -5.21
N ARG A 16 -11.09 -5.36 -3.94
CA ARG A 16 -10.45 -6.08 -2.83
C ARG A 16 -10.36 -7.59 -3.08
N GLU A 17 -11.46 -8.22 -3.48
CA GLU A 17 -11.52 -9.65 -3.78
C GLU A 17 -10.54 -10.05 -4.90
N GLN A 18 -10.46 -9.24 -5.96
CA GLN A 18 -9.54 -9.46 -7.06
C GLN A 18 -8.08 -9.35 -6.60
N ARG A 19 -7.78 -8.40 -5.70
CA ARG A 19 -6.44 -8.30 -5.09
C ARG A 19 -6.12 -9.53 -4.27
N LEU A 20 -7.01 -9.95 -3.36
CA LEU A 20 -6.79 -11.14 -2.51
C LEU A 20 -6.57 -12.40 -3.34
N LEU A 21 -7.42 -12.65 -4.34
CA LEU A 21 -7.29 -13.80 -5.23
C LEU A 21 -5.97 -13.74 -6.02
N ASN A 22 -5.64 -12.59 -6.62
CA ASN A 22 -4.40 -12.41 -7.37
C ASN A 22 -3.16 -12.52 -6.47
N ALA A 23 -3.26 -12.01 -5.25
CA ALA A 23 -2.21 -12.05 -4.25
C ALA A 23 -1.87 -13.49 -3.89
N LYS A 24 -2.89 -14.27 -3.55
CA LYS A 24 -2.75 -15.69 -3.20
C LYS A 24 -2.22 -16.54 -4.36
N THR A 25 -2.72 -16.32 -5.57
CA THR A 25 -2.45 -17.21 -6.71
C THR A 25 -1.22 -16.84 -7.54
N LYS A 26 -0.88 -15.55 -7.64
CA LYS A 26 0.15 -15.08 -8.59
C LYS A 26 1.23 -14.24 -7.95
N TRP A 27 0.89 -13.35 -7.02
CA TRP A 27 1.86 -12.38 -6.52
C TRP A 27 2.71 -12.95 -5.38
N LEU A 28 2.09 -13.59 -4.40
CA LEU A 28 2.78 -14.14 -3.24
C LEU A 28 3.81 -15.23 -3.61
N PRO A 29 3.52 -16.18 -4.53
CA PRO A 29 4.51 -17.18 -4.95
C PRO A 29 5.71 -16.58 -5.69
N ASN A 30 5.54 -15.42 -6.33
CA ASN A 30 6.56 -14.80 -7.17
C ASN A 30 7.32 -13.66 -6.48
N THR A 31 6.92 -13.28 -5.27
CA THR A 31 7.54 -12.15 -4.58
C THR A 31 8.76 -12.60 -3.77
N THR A 32 9.91 -11.99 -4.04
CA THR A 32 11.16 -12.18 -3.28
C THR A 32 11.40 -11.03 -2.29
N ALA A 33 10.37 -10.25 -2.00
CA ALA A 33 10.51 -9.03 -1.23
C ALA A 33 10.77 -9.30 0.26
N LYS A 34 11.84 -8.71 0.80
CA LYS A 34 12.18 -8.76 2.24
C LYS A 34 11.06 -8.21 3.14
N ASN A 35 10.32 -7.20 2.67
CA ASN A 35 9.15 -6.68 3.36
C ASN A 35 7.89 -6.88 2.50
N ILE A 36 7.16 -7.94 2.80
CA ILE A 36 5.97 -8.38 2.05
C ILE A 36 4.87 -7.30 2.10
N ALA A 37 4.59 -6.72 3.26
CA ALA A 37 3.55 -5.69 3.40
C ALA A 37 3.83 -4.44 2.55
N LYS A 38 5.08 -3.96 2.57
CA LYS A 38 5.53 -2.81 1.77
C LYS A 38 5.52 -3.12 0.28
N SER A 39 5.92 -4.34 -0.10
CA SER A 39 5.87 -4.80 -1.49
C SER A 39 4.43 -4.87 -1.99
N TYR A 40 3.53 -5.43 -1.18
CA TYR A 40 2.10 -5.54 -1.49
C TYR A 40 1.45 -4.17 -1.69
N SER A 41 1.67 -3.26 -0.73
CA SER A 41 1.21 -1.87 -0.81
C SER A 41 1.67 -1.20 -2.11
N LYS A 42 2.94 -1.41 -2.49
CA LYS A 42 3.49 -0.85 -3.74
C LYS A 42 2.94 -1.51 -5.00
N TRP A 43 2.66 -2.80 -4.99
CA TRP A 43 2.17 -3.53 -6.16
C TRP A 43 0.71 -3.19 -6.45
N TYR A 44 -0.14 -3.29 -5.43
CA TYR A 44 -1.58 -3.07 -5.56
C TYR A 44 -2.03 -1.62 -5.33
N GLY A 45 -1.12 -0.75 -4.85
CA GLY A 45 -1.42 0.67 -4.64
C GLY A 45 -2.33 0.94 -3.45
N VAL A 46 -2.26 0.09 -2.42
CA VAL A 46 -2.99 0.25 -1.16
C VAL A 46 -2.08 0.87 -0.09
N ASP A 47 -2.65 1.41 0.98
CA ASP A 47 -1.87 1.81 2.15
C ASP A 47 -1.31 0.59 2.90
N LEU A 48 -0.33 0.84 3.79
CA LEU A 48 0.39 -0.23 4.48
C LEU A 48 -0.47 -0.95 5.52
N GLN A 49 -1.44 -0.27 6.14
CA GLN A 49 -2.38 -0.90 7.08
C GLN A 49 -3.33 -1.85 6.34
N CYS A 50 -3.83 -1.43 5.19
CA CYS A 50 -4.65 -2.24 4.30
C CYS A 50 -3.88 -3.45 3.78
N ALA A 51 -2.62 -3.26 3.36
CA ALA A 51 -1.75 -4.36 2.96
C ALA A 51 -1.60 -5.42 4.05
N ILE A 52 -1.34 -5.02 5.30
CA ILE A 52 -1.20 -5.95 6.43
C ILE A 52 -2.49 -6.74 6.63
N ARG A 53 -3.64 -6.06 6.73
CA ARG A 53 -4.94 -6.73 6.94
C ARG A 53 -5.29 -7.72 5.82
N GLU A 54 -5.03 -7.34 4.57
CA GLU A 54 -5.29 -8.22 3.41
C GLU A 54 -4.34 -9.43 3.41
N LEU A 55 -3.07 -9.26 3.78
CA LEU A 55 -2.10 -10.35 3.88
C LEU A 55 -2.41 -11.29 5.06
N GLU A 56 -2.91 -10.77 6.18
CA GLU A 56 -3.43 -11.58 7.30
C GLU A 56 -4.63 -12.43 6.86
N THR A 57 -5.52 -11.87 6.06
CA THR A 57 -6.64 -12.62 5.47
C THR A 57 -6.16 -13.77 4.57
N ILE A 58 -4.97 -13.65 3.97
CA ILE A 58 -4.35 -14.69 3.14
C ILE A 58 -3.61 -15.74 4.00
N GLY A 59 -3.39 -15.47 5.29
CA GLY A 59 -2.74 -16.38 6.25
C GLY A 59 -1.32 -15.98 6.67
N LEU A 60 -0.86 -14.75 6.36
CA LEU A 60 0.43 -14.24 6.83
C LEU A 60 0.28 -13.58 8.20
N TYR A 61 1.25 -13.80 9.09
CA TYR A 61 1.26 -13.19 10.41
C TYR A 61 2.24 -12.00 10.47
N PHE A 62 1.82 -10.92 11.12
CA PHE A 62 2.64 -9.76 11.40
C PHE A 62 2.68 -9.51 12.90
N SER A 63 3.85 -9.14 13.42
CA SER A 63 3.98 -8.82 14.85
C SER A 63 3.16 -7.59 15.21
N ASP A 64 2.63 -7.56 16.43
CA ASP A 64 1.87 -6.42 16.92
C ASP A 64 2.73 -5.16 17.03
N GLU A 65 4.02 -5.30 17.32
CA GLU A 65 4.98 -4.21 17.28
C GLU A 65 5.04 -3.59 15.88
N TYR A 66 5.14 -4.42 14.84
CA TYR A 66 5.16 -3.92 13.47
C TYR A 66 3.87 -3.19 13.10
N LYS A 67 2.71 -3.74 13.49
CA LYS A 67 1.40 -3.08 13.29
C LYS A 67 1.36 -1.71 13.97
N LYS A 68 1.80 -1.62 15.23
CA LYS A 68 1.86 -0.36 15.99
C LYS A 68 2.75 0.67 15.28
N GLN A 69 3.94 0.28 14.84
CA GLN A 69 4.84 1.16 14.08
C GLN A 69 4.17 1.70 12.80
N VAL A 70 3.41 0.86 12.10
CA VAL A 70 2.67 1.27 10.90
C VAL A 70 1.55 2.26 11.20
N VAL A 71 0.84 2.11 12.32
CA VAL A 71 -0.17 3.08 12.77
C VAL A 71 0.46 4.43 13.09
N ILE A 72 1.50 4.45 13.92
CA ILE A 72 2.22 5.68 14.31
C ILE A 72 2.77 6.40 13.06
N ALA A 73 3.36 5.66 12.11
CA ALA A 73 3.87 6.24 10.88
C ALA A 73 2.76 6.87 10.01
N TYR A 74 1.55 6.29 10.03
CA TYR A 74 0.40 6.83 9.31
C TYR A 74 -0.10 8.13 9.94
N GLU A 75 -0.23 8.18 11.26
CA GLU A 75 -0.63 9.37 12.02
C GLU A 75 0.36 10.52 11.83
N ASN A 76 1.66 10.24 11.95
CA ASN A 76 2.72 11.23 11.71
C ASN A 76 2.65 11.82 10.30
N LYS A 77 2.30 11.00 9.30
CA LYS A 77 2.14 11.47 7.92
C LYS A 77 0.93 12.40 7.77
N ILE A 78 -0.17 12.13 8.44
CA ILE A 78 -1.35 13.01 8.46
C ILE A 78 -0.99 14.33 9.11
N ALA A 79 -0.41 14.30 10.31
CA ALA A 79 -0.02 15.48 11.05
C ALA A 79 0.95 16.36 10.26
N SER A 80 1.98 15.76 9.63
CA SER A 80 2.92 16.49 8.77
C SER A 80 2.23 17.14 7.57
N LYS A 81 1.22 16.48 6.98
CA LYS A 81 0.47 17.04 5.85
C LYS A 81 -0.42 18.21 6.30
N GLN A 82 -1.04 18.12 7.48
CA GLN A 82 -1.84 19.19 8.07
C GLN A 82 -0.98 20.41 8.36
N LYS A 83 0.16 20.24 9.06
CA LYS A 83 1.10 21.32 9.34
C LYS A 83 1.56 22.05 8.08
N ARG A 84 1.93 21.31 7.02
CA ARG A 84 2.32 21.89 5.72
C ARG A 84 1.19 22.63 5.01
N LYS A 85 -0.06 22.28 5.30
CA LYS A 85 -1.23 22.96 4.74
C LYS A 85 -1.42 24.29 5.47
N GLU A 86 -1.37 24.27 6.80
CA GLU A 86 -1.44 25.45 7.66
C GLU A 86 -0.32 26.45 7.32
N GLU A 87 0.93 25.99 7.17
CA GLU A 87 2.07 26.82 6.76
C GLU A 87 1.95 27.46 5.37
N ARG A 88 1.09 26.93 4.49
CA ARG A 88 0.84 27.51 3.15
C ARG A 88 -0.33 28.49 3.14
N GLU A 89 -1.22 28.36 4.10
CA GLU A 89 -2.43 29.18 4.23
C GLU A 89 -2.20 30.40 5.14
N ALA A 90 -1.17 30.36 6.00
CA ALA A 90 -0.64 31.50 6.75
C ALA A 90 0.32 32.36 5.92
#